data_AF-A0AAE1F9F9-F1
#
_entry.id   AF-A0AAE1F9F9-F1
#
_cell.length_a   1.000
_cell.length_b   1.000
_cell.length_c   1.000
_cell.angle_alpha   90.00
_cell.angle_beta   90.00
_cell.angle_gamma   90.00
#
_symmetry.space_group_name_H-M   'P 1'
#
loop_
_entity.id
_entity.type
_entity.pdbx_description
1 polymer ?
#
loop_
_entity_poly.entity_id
_entity_poly.type
_entity_poly.pdbx_seq_one_letter_code
_entity_poly.pdbx_strand_id
1 'polypeptide(L)'
;VYDEGNQPAMQGIMAAVKYLEQNTNEGVMIGNQVTMTVKKGEDIEATVNQTCDRVDAMLDSNEAPHIVLDATTTGMMSETIKSFTRALALPTLSATYGQEGTLG
;
A
#
# COMPACT_ATOMS: atom_id res chain seq x y z
N VAL A 1 0.04 -1.78 -0.32
CA VAL A 1 1.39 -2.38 -0.33
C VAL A 1 1.65 -2.99 1.04
N TYR A 2 2.13 -4.23 1.12
CA TYR A 2 2.45 -4.89 2.40
C TYR A 2 3.57 -5.92 2.19
N ASP A 3 4.34 -6.24 3.24
CA ASP A 3 5.32 -7.32 3.15
C ASP A 3 4.63 -8.68 3.18
N GLU A 4 5.20 -9.68 2.52
CA GLU A 4 4.74 -11.07 2.58
C GLU A 4 4.64 -11.59 4.03
N GLY A 5 5.52 -11.12 4.92
CA GLY A 5 5.49 -11.46 6.34
C GLY A 5 4.39 -10.76 7.15
N ASN A 6 3.72 -9.74 6.59
CA ASN A 6 2.70 -8.93 7.26
C ASN A 6 1.28 -9.28 6.80
N GLN A 7 0.96 -10.57 6.75
CA GLN A 7 -0.38 -11.06 6.44
C GLN A 7 -1.50 -10.48 7.34
N PRO A 8 -1.29 -10.27 8.66
CA PRO A 8 -2.31 -9.66 9.50
C PRO A 8 -2.74 -8.27 9.04
N ALA A 9 -1.82 -7.45 8.51
CA ALA A 9 -2.16 -6.13 7.98
C ALA A 9 -3.09 -6.24 6.76
N MET A 10 -2.80 -7.18 5.85
CA MET A 10 -3.66 -7.42 4.69
C MET A 10 -5.06 -7.89 5.12
N GLN A 11 -5.15 -8.80 6.08
CA GLN A 11 -6.44 -9.27 6.62
C GLN A 11 -7.24 -8.12 7.24
N GLY A 12 -6.58 -7.23 8.01
CA GLY A 12 -7.21 -6.04 8.58
C GLY A 12 -7.74 -5.09 7.52
N ILE A 13 -6.95 -4.83 6.46
CA ILE A 13 -7.38 -3.99 5.33
C ILE A 13 -8.60 -4.60 4.64
N MET A 14 -8.57 -5.89 4.33
CA MET A 14 -9.71 -6.56 3.67
C MET A 14 -10.97 -6.55 4.55
N ALA A 15 -10.83 -6.70 5.87
CA ALA A 15 -11.96 -6.60 6.79
C ALA A 15 -12.59 -5.20 6.77
N ALA A 16 -11.76 -4.15 6.75
CA ALA A 16 -12.22 -2.76 6.64
C ALA A 16 -12.91 -2.49 5.29
N VAL A 17 -12.32 -2.95 4.19
CA VAL A 17 -12.92 -2.87 2.85
C VAL A 17 -14.29 -3.54 2.83
N LYS A 18 -14.37 -4.79 3.32
CA LYS A 18 -15.62 -5.54 3.36
C LYS A 18 -16.68 -4.83 4.20
N TYR A 19 -16.29 -4.20 5.30
CA TYR A 19 -17.20 -3.40 6.11
C TYR A 19 -17.76 -2.22 5.30
N LEU A 20 -16.92 -1.47 4.59
CA LEU A 20 -17.35 -0.35 3.76
C LEU A 20 -18.26 -0.79 2.60
N GLU A 21 -17.95 -1.90 1.95
CA GLU A 21 -18.79 -2.50 0.90
C GLU A 21 -20.17 -2.93 1.41
N GLN A 22 -20.28 -3.33 2.69
CA GLN A 22 -21.54 -3.71 3.33
C GLN A 22 -22.34 -2.51 3.87
N ASN A 23 -21.68 -1.35 4.04
CA ASN A 23 -22.26 -0.14 4.63
C ASN A 23 -22.20 1.05 3.64
N THR A 24 -22.65 0.82 2.40
CA THR A 24 -22.57 1.80 1.29
C THR A 24 -23.31 3.12 1.54
N ASN A 25 -24.15 3.19 2.57
CA ASN A 25 -24.89 4.39 2.95
C ASN A 25 -23.99 5.48 3.56
N GLU A 26 -22.72 5.18 3.84
CA GLU A 26 -21.73 6.15 4.34
C GLU A 26 -21.13 7.04 3.23
N GLY A 27 -21.59 6.89 1.99
CA GLY A 27 -21.17 7.75 0.86
C GLY A 27 -19.77 7.43 0.31
N VAL A 28 -19.16 6.32 0.75
CA VAL A 28 -17.88 5.82 0.26
C VAL A 28 -18.13 4.62 -0.66
N MET A 29 -17.66 4.71 -1.91
CA MET A 29 -17.62 3.58 -2.84
C MET A 29 -16.17 3.12 -3.01
N ILE A 30 -15.92 1.83 -2.77
CA ILE A 30 -14.62 1.24 -3.01
C ILE A 30 -14.57 0.79 -4.47
N GLY A 31 -13.65 1.36 -5.24
CA GLY A 31 -13.39 1.00 -6.63
C GLY A 31 -12.43 -0.20 -6.74
N ASN A 32 -11.69 -0.24 -7.85
CA ASN A 32 -10.69 -1.28 -8.08
C ASN A 32 -9.61 -1.27 -6.98
N GLN A 33 -9.26 -2.46 -6.49
CA GLN A 33 -8.28 -2.64 -5.42
C GLN A 33 -7.06 -3.34 -6.00
N VAL A 34 -5.91 -2.68 -5.90
CA VAL A 34 -4.64 -3.24 -6.33
C VAL A 34 -3.81 -3.58 -5.09
N THR A 35 -3.54 -4.88 -4.93
CA THR A 35 -2.67 -5.39 -3.89
C THR A 35 -1.27 -5.60 -4.43
N MET A 36 -0.28 -5.10 -3.69
CA MET A 36 1.14 -5.30 -3.97
C MET A 36 1.81 -5.92 -2.75
N THR A 37 2.49 -7.04 -2.96
CA THR A 37 3.22 -7.77 -1.94
C THR A 37 4.72 -7.60 -2.16
N VAL A 38 5.44 -7.17 -1.12
CA VAL A 38 6.90 -7.03 -1.13
C VAL A 38 7.50 -8.27 -0.45
N LYS A 39 8.41 -9.01 -1.10
CA LYS A 39 9.03 -10.16 -0.44
C LYS A 39 10.21 -9.73 0.44
N LYS A 40 10.46 -10.52 1.50
CA LYS A 40 11.53 -10.27 2.45
C LYS A 40 12.90 -10.48 1.78
N GLY A 41 13.76 -9.47 1.82
CA GLY A 41 15.14 -9.54 1.30
C GLY A 41 15.27 -9.30 -0.21
N GLU A 42 14.22 -8.80 -0.87
CA GLU A 42 14.26 -8.48 -2.30
C GLU A 42 15.00 -7.19 -2.64
N ASP A 43 15.43 -7.14 -3.90
CA ASP A 43 16.07 -6.02 -4.58
C ASP A 43 15.11 -4.82 -4.64
N ILE A 44 15.54 -3.71 -4.05
CA ILE A 44 14.78 -2.46 -4.00
C ILE A 44 14.42 -2.01 -5.42
N GLU A 45 15.32 -2.23 -6.37
CA GLU A 45 15.10 -1.89 -7.77
C GLU A 45 13.92 -2.67 -8.35
N ALA A 46 13.83 -3.98 -8.06
CA ALA A 46 12.72 -4.81 -8.53
C ALA A 46 11.38 -4.35 -7.95
N THR A 47 11.35 -3.96 -6.68
CA THR A 47 10.11 -3.46 -6.05
C THR A 47 9.71 -2.10 -6.60
N VAL A 48 10.67 -1.19 -6.81
CA VAL A 48 10.41 0.11 -7.43
C VAL A 48 9.87 -0.11 -8.84
N ASN A 49 10.54 -0.90 -9.67
CA ASN A 49 10.11 -1.17 -11.03
C ASN A 49 8.71 -1.81 -11.06
N GLN A 50 8.44 -2.80 -10.21
CA GLN A 50 7.11 -3.38 -10.10
C GLN A 50 6.05 -2.34 -9.69
N THR A 51 6.41 -1.41 -8.80
CA THR A 51 5.49 -0.34 -8.37
C THR A 51 5.26 0.67 -9.50
N CYS A 52 6.32 1.08 -10.22
CA CYS A 52 6.23 1.91 -11.41
C CYS A 52 5.33 1.26 -12.45
N ASP A 53 5.62 0.03 -12.88
CA ASP A 53 4.86 -0.69 -13.90
C ASP A 53 3.37 -0.80 -13.52
N ARG A 54 3.09 -1.05 -12.24
CA ARG A 54 1.72 -1.17 -11.76
C ARG A 54 0.99 0.16 -11.79
N VAL A 55 1.65 1.24 -11.37
CA VAL A 55 1.04 2.57 -11.36
C VAL A 55 0.92 3.14 -12.76
N ASP A 56 1.91 2.94 -13.63
CA ASP A 56 1.86 3.33 -15.04
C ASP A 56 0.70 2.63 -15.75
N ALA A 57 0.52 1.33 -15.52
CA ALA A 57 -0.64 0.61 -16.04
C ALA A 57 -1.98 1.18 -15.54
N MET A 58 -2.03 1.66 -14.29
CA MET A 58 -3.22 2.32 -13.74
C MET A 58 -3.44 3.71 -14.34
N LEU A 59 -2.37 4.47 -14.56
CA LEU A 59 -2.42 5.79 -15.20
C LEU A 59 -2.89 5.67 -16.65
N ASP A 60 -2.35 4.72 -17.41
CA ASP A 60 -2.75 4.43 -18.80
C ASP A 60 -4.21 3.98 -18.89
N SER A 61 -4.70 3.27 -17.86
CA SER A 61 -6.10 2.83 -17.75
C SER A 61 -7.04 3.92 -17.21
N ASN A 62 -6.50 5.10 -16.86
CA ASN A 62 -7.23 6.17 -16.17
C ASN A 62 -7.88 5.72 -14.84
N GLU A 63 -7.24 4.76 -14.17
CA GLU A 63 -7.61 4.17 -12.87
C GLU A 63 -6.57 4.48 -11.80
N ALA A 64 -5.99 5.68 -11.81
CA ALA A 64 -4.99 6.09 -10.82
C ALA A 64 -5.52 5.91 -9.37
N PRO A 65 -4.70 5.42 -8.43
CA PRO A 65 -5.18 5.18 -7.08
C PRO A 65 -5.45 6.50 -6.35
N HIS A 66 -6.63 6.63 -5.74
CA HIS A 66 -6.96 7.79 -4.89
C HIS A 66 -6.19 7.78 -3.56
N ILE A 67 -5.86 6.60 -3.06
CA ILE A 67 -5.14 6.40 -1.81
C ILE A 67 -4.25 5.17 -1.91
N VAL A 68 -3.06 5.26 -1.32
CA VAL A 68 -2.15 4.14 -1.12
C VAL A 68 -2.14 3.77 0.36
N LEU A 69 -2.46 2.52 0.65
CA LEU A 69 -2.28 1.94 1.99
C LEU A 69 -0.93 1.24 2.02
N ASP A 70 0.01 1.78 2.76
CA ASP A 70 1.35 1.23 2.96
C ASP A 70 1.44 0.57 4.34
N ALA A 71 1.48 -0.76 4.35
CA ALA A 71 1.68 -1.57 5.55
C ALA A 71 3.01 -2.32 5.50
N THR A 72 4.02 -1.73 4.85
CA THR A 72 5.37 -2.28 4.83
C THR A 72 6.04 -2.18 6.21
N THR A 73 6.92 -3.13 6.50
CA THR A 73 7.75 -3.12 7.70
C THR A 73 8.78 -2.00 7.56
N THR A 74 9.19 -1.45 8.71
CA THR A 74 10.21 -0.40 8.73
C THR A 74 11.49 -0.86 8.09
N GLY A 75 12.14 0.02 7.35
CA GLY A 75 13.38 -0.27 6.64
C GLY A 75 13.39 0.40 5.28
N MET A 76 14.36 0.02 4.46
CA MET A 76 14.60 0.65 3.16
C MET A 76 13.39 0.54 2.23
N MET A 77 12.63 -0.55 2.31
CA MET A 77 11.41 -0.75 1.51
C MET A 77 10.33 0.27 1.85
N SER A 78 10.05 0.48 3.14
CA SER A 78 9.11 1.50 3.61
C SER A 78 9.49 2.90 3.12
N GLU A 79 10.77 3.27 3.25
CA GLU A 79 11.23 4.59 2.80
C GLU A 79 11.16 4.74 1.27
N THR A 80 11.42 3.67 0.54
CA THR A 80 11.31 3.63 -0.92
C THR A 80 9.86 3.85 -1.36
N ILE A 81 8.90 3.12 -0.78
CA ILE A 81 7.48 3.26 -1.10
C ILE A 81 6.99 4.68 -0.76
N LYS A 82 7.35 5.21 0.42
CA LYS A 82 6.99 6.59 0.80
C LYS A 82 7.58 7.63 -0.13
N SER A 83 8.83 7.44 -0.58
CA SER A 83 9.48 8.34 -1.53
C SER A 83 8.79 8.30 -2.89
N PHE A 84 8.46 7.09 -3.36
CA PHE A 84 7.77 6.87 -4.63
C PHE A 84 6.38 7.50 -4.64
N THR A 85 5.54 7.19 -3.65
CA THR A 85 4.17 7.73 -3.60
C THR A 85 4.17 9.25 -3.41
N ARG A 86 5.15 9.80 -2.68
CA ARG A 86 5.36 11.24 -2.57
C ARG A 86 5.74 11.87 -3.91
N ALA A 87 6.63 11.23 -4.68
CA ALA A 87 7.03 11.71 -6.00
C ALA A 87 5.85 11.78 -6.98
N LEU A 88 4.93 10.83 -6.87
CA LEU A 88 3.69 10.79 -7.66
C LEU A 88 2.52 11.58 -7.06
N ALA A 89 2.74 12.31 -5.96
CA ALA A 89 1.72 13.05 -5.23
C ALA A 89 0.49 12.19 -4.83
N LEU A 90 0.69 10.89 -4.60
CA LEU A 90 -0.35 9.95 -4.21
C LEU A 90 -0.58 10.03 -2.70
N PRO A 91 -1.81 10.33 -2.23
CA PRO A 91 -2.16 10.29 -0.81
C PRO A 91 -1.83 8.92 -0.22
N THR A 92 -0.96 8.87 0.79
CA THR A 92 -0.48 7.61 1.35
C THR A 92 -0.74 7.56 2.85
N LEU A 93 -1.45 6.52 3.30
CA LEU A 93 -1.55 6.16 4.69
C LEU A 93 -0.50 5.08 4.99
N SER A 94 0.52 5.43 5.76
CA SER A 94 1.59 4.51 6.13
C SER A 94 1.38 4.00 7.56
N ALA A 95 1.22 2.69 7.68
CA ALA A 95 1.05 1.92 8.91
C ALA A 95 2.25 0.99 9.11
N THR A 96 3.45 1.58 9.10
CA THR A 96 4.70 0.83 9.28
C THR A 96 4.85 0.36 10.72
N TYR A 97 5.15 -0.92 10.93
CA TYR A 97 5.43 -1.50 12.24
C TYR A 97 6.90 -1.97 12.31
N GLY A 98 7.51 -1.88 13.50
CA GLY A 98 8.90 -2.30 13.74
C GLY A 98 9.93 -1.19 13.98
N GLN A 99 9.51 0.07 14.17
CA GLN A 99 10.46 1.13 14.54
C GLN A 99 11.02 0.83 15.94
N GLU A 100 12.33 0.60 16.04
CA GLU A 100 13.04 0.74 17.32
C GLU A 100 12.88 2.19 17.78
N GLY A 101 11.89 2.44 18.64
CA GLY A 101 11.57 3.79 19.10
C GLY A 101 10.11 4.00 19.52
N THR A 102 9.18 3.15 19.10
CA THR A 102 7.84 3.12 19.72
C THR A 102 7.91 2.27 20.99
N LEU A 103 8.62 2.80 21.98
CA LEU A 103 8.57 2.32 23.36
C LEU A 103 7.16 2.64 23.88
N GLY A 104 6.40 1.58 24.22
CA GLY A 104 5.31 1.70 25.18
C GLY A 104 5.83 1.92 26.60
#